data_AF-A0A1I6EYS0-F1
#
_entry.id   AF-A0A1I6EYS0-F1
#
_cell.length_a   1.000
_cell.length_b   1.000
_cell.length_c   1.000
_cell.angle_alpha   90.00
_cell.angle_beta   90.00
_cell.angle_gamma   90.00
#
_symmetry.space_group_name_H-M   'P 1'
#
loop_
_entity.id
_entity.type
_entity.pdbx_description
1 polymer ?
#
loop_
_entity_poly.entity_id
_entity_poly.type
_entity_poly.pdbx_seq_one_letter_code
_entity_poly.pdbx_strand_id
1 'polypeptide(L)'
;MTSTFHNEIKLGEVNYRLSATTDSDESMVLDLLGSLDSGEVVADGRLRLPVEGGTTIGKLLARVLGAHTRLRSRASRHANANQPWTESLDTELRTTWLTPTDAPSPTLIRSLADDMQRSPTAIRARLARVGCDPDVPGRELSATAAVLLGGKSGATQGKT
;
A
#
# COMPACT_ATOMS: atom_id res chain seq x y z
N MET A 1 24.88 26.39 31.43
CA MET A 1 23.50 26.40 31.98
C MET A 1 22.81 25.18 31.41
N THR A 2 22.21 24.32 32.25
CA THR A 2 21.56 23.11 31.73
C THR A 2 20.22 23.47 31.10
N SER A 3 19.98 23.02 29.86
CA SER A 3 18.69 23.19 29.18
C SER A 3 18.16 21.85 28.71
N THR A 4 16.86 21.63 28.89
CA THR A 4 16.18 20.42 28.41
C THR A 4 15.01 20.78 27.52
N PHE A 5 14.94 20.17 26.35
CA PHE A 5 13.80 20.21 25.44
C PHE A 5 13.22 18.80 25.33
N HIS A 6 11.91 18.66 25.19
CA HIS A 6 11.31 17.36 24.94
C HIS A 6 10.11 17.47 24.02
N ASN A 7 9.76 16.35 23.39
CA ASN A 7 8.56 16.20 22.58
C ASN A 7 8.00 14.79 22.75
N GLU A 8 6.69 14.64 22.55
CA GLU A 8 5.94 13.42 22.77
C GLU A 8 5.05 13.11 21.57
N ILE A 9 4.88 11.82 21.26
CA ILE A 9 3.99 11.34 20.21
C ILE A 9 3.40 9.98 20.59
N LYS A 10 2.10 9.78 20.32
CA LYS A 10 1.44 8.47 20.46
C LYS A 10 1.44 7.75 19.12
N LEU A 11 1.94 6.52 19.09
CA LEU A 11 1.96 5.64 17.92
C LEU A 11 1.29 4.30 18.29
N GLY A 12 0.06 4.11 17.83
CA GLY A 12 -0.77 2.99 18.29
C GLY A 12 -1.05 3.12 19.79
N GLU A 13 -0.67 2.10 20.56
CA GLU A 13 -0.83 2.06 22.02
C GLU A 13 0.39 2.58 22.79
N VAL A 14 1.49 2.90 22.09
CA VAL A 14 2.75 3.32 22.72
C VAL A 14 2.86 4.85 22.69
N ASN A 15 3.12 5.44 23.86
CA ASN A 15 3.48 6.85 24.01
C ASN A 15 5.00 6.98 24.01
N TYR A 16 5.55 7.67 23.02
CA TYR A 16 6.98 7.95 22.92
C TYR A 16 7.28 9.36 23.38
N ARG A 17 8.36 9.52 24.15
CA ARG A 17 8.96 10.80 24.53
C ARG A 17 10.42 10.81 24.15
N LEU A 18 10.85 11.88 23.48
CA LEU A 18 12.25 12.17 23.24
C LEU A 18 12.62 13.45 23.98
N SER A 19 13.61 13.36 24.86
CA SER A 19 14.18 14.50 25.59
C SER A 19 15.61 14.75 25.12
N ALA A 20 16.00 16.02 25.05
CA ALA A 20 17.33 16.49 24.73
C ALA A 20 17.81 17.39 25.86
N THR A 21 18.83 16.95 26.59
CA THR A 21 19.44 17.72 27.69
C THR A 21 20.85 18.11 27.33
N THR A 22 21.13 19.40 27.40
CA THR A 22 22.46 19.98 27.22
C THR A 22 22.97 20.40 28.59
N ASP A 23 24.06 19.80 29.07
CA ASP A 23 24.66 20.13 30.38
C ASP A 23 25.72 21.24 30.29
N SER A 24 26.36 21.32 29.12
CA SER A 24 27.46 22.20 28.74
C SER A 24 27.32 22.55 27.26
N ASP A 25 27.97 23.62 26.80
CA ASP A 25 27.87 24.04 25.39
C ASP A 25 28.49 23.02 24.41
N GLU A 26 29.17 21.99 24.93
CA GLU A 26 29.86 20.97 24.15
C GLU A 26 29.08 19.64 24.05
N SER A 27 28.23 19.30 25.04
CA SER A 27 27.62 17.97 25.14
C SER A 27 26.10 18.01 25.27
N MET A 28 25.45 17.18 24.45
CA MET A 28 24.01 16.93 24.49
C MET A 28 23.72 15.44 24.67
N VAL A 29 22.72 15.15 25.51
CA VAL A 29 22.18 13.82 25.74
C VAL A 29 20.76 13.77 25.19
N LEU A 30 20.48 12.79 24.34
CA LEU A 30 19.12 12.44 23.92
C LEU A 30 18.68 11.19 24.66
N ASP A 31 17.51 11.24 25.28
CA ASP A 31 16.86 10.11 25.95
C ASP A 31 15.50 9.85 25.27
N LEU A 32 15.34 8.65 24.70
CA LEU A 32 14.10 8.16 24.09
C LEU A 32 13.46 7.14 25.02
N LEU A 33 12.21 7.36 25.38
CA LEU A 33 11.40 6.40 26.13
C LEU A 33 10.09 6.14 25.38
N GLY A 34 9.66 4.89 25.30
CA GLY A 34 8.35 4.49 24.81
C GLY A 34 7.66 3.59 25.81
N SER A 35 6.46 3.95 26.23
CA SER A 35 5.68 3.17 27.19
C SER A 35 4.22 2.99 26.76
N LEU A 36 3.64 1.85 27.09
CA LEU A 36 2.21 1.61 26.94
C LEU A 36 1.41 2.45 27.94
N ASP A 37 0.09 2.55 27.73
CA ASP A 37 -0.82 3.22 28.68
C ASP A 37 -0.84 2.52 30.06
N SER A 38 -0.41 1.25 30.13
CA SER A 38 -0.18 0.51 31.38
C SER A 38 1.05 0.98 32.17
N GLY A 39 1.92 1.80 31.56
CA GLY A 39 3.21 2.20 32.10
C GLY A 39 4.36 1.24 31.78
N GLU A 40 4.10 0.12 31.11
CA GLU A 40 5.15 -0.81 30.66
C GLU A 40 6.06 -0.13 29.63
N VAL A 41 7.38 -0.16 29.86
CA VAL A 41 8.37 0.40 28.95
C VAL A 41 8.71 -0.61 27.86
N VAL A 42 8.42 -0.24 26.61
CA VAL A 42 8.63 -1.07 25.42
C VAL A 42 9.73 -0.53 24.50
N ALA A 43 10.22 0.67 24.77
CA ALA A 43 11.39 1.24 24.09
C ALA A 43 12.18 2.14 25.04
N ASP A 44 13.50 2.01 25.02
CA ASP A 44 14.43 2.85 25.76
C ASP A 44 15.71 3.01 24.92
N GLY A 45 16.32 4.19 24.97
CA GLY A 45 17.56 4.46 24.28
C GLY A 45 18.16 5.81 24.67
N ARG A 46 19.48 5.83 24.80
CA ARG A 46 20.24 7.04 25.13
C ARG A 46 21.35 7.28 24.12
N LEU A 47 21.47 8.51 23.65
CA LEU A 47 22.53 8.93 22.74
C LEU A 47 23.26 10.16 23.29
N ARG A 48 24.59 10.13 23.29
CA ARG A 48 25.42 11.29 23.60
C ARG A 48 26.06 11.81 22.32
N LEU A 49 26.01 13.12 22.13
CA LEU A 49 26.56 13.76 20.94
C LEU A 49 26.98 15.22 21.21
N PRO A 50 27.86 15.79 20.37
CA PRO A 50 28.17 17.21 20.44
C PRO A 50 26.95 18.08 20.13
N VAL A 51 26.81 19.21 20.82
CA VAL A 51 25.70 20.16 20.62
C VAL A 51 25.64 20.67 19.18
N GLU A 52 26.79 21.08 18.62
CA GLU A 52 26.90 21.62 17.25
C GLU A 52 26.42 20.63 16.17
N GLY A 53 26.52 19.33 16.45
CA GLY A 53 26.15 18.26 15.52
C GLY A 53 24.66 17.89 15.52
N GLY A 54 23.86 18.41 16.47
CA GLY A 54 22.51 17.93 16.75
C GLY A 54 21.59 17.82 15.52
N THR A 55 21.53 18.88 14.70
CA THR A 55 20.69 18.91 13.50
C THR A 55 21.15 17.89 12.44
N THR A 56 22.47 17.76 12.25
CA THR A 56 23.05 16.85 11.25
C THR A 56 22.81 15.39 11.65
N ILE A 57 23.03 15.06 12.93
CA ILE A 57 22.76 13.72 13.47
C ILE A 57 21.27 13.41 13.43
N GLY A 58 20.39 14.36 13.78
CA GLY A 58 18.94 14.19 13.68
C GLY A 58 18.49 13.84 12.25
N LYS A 59 19.04 14.51 11.24
CA LYS A 59 18.79 14.19 9.81
C LYS A 59 19.30 12.81 9.42
N LEU A 60 20.46 12.40 9.94
CA LEU A 60 21.01 11.05 9.70
C LEU A 60 20.10 9.97 10.29
N LEU A 61 19.67 10.14 11.55
CA LEU A 61 18.72 9.24 12.21
C LEU A 61 17.41 9.12 11.42
N ALA A 62 16.82 10.25 11.03
CA ALA A 62 15.60 10.27 10.25
C ALA A 62 15.75 9.53 8.90
N ARG A 63 16.90 9.66 8.23
CA ARG A 63 17.16 8.98 6.95
C ARG A 63 17.26 7.47 7.12
N VAL A 64 18.01 6.99 8.12
CA VAL A 64 18.17 5.55 8.38
C VAL A 64 16.85 4.92 8.79
N LEU A 65 16.14 5.52 9.74
CA LEU A 65 14.83 5.03 10.20
C LEU A 65 13.79 5.07 9.07
N GLY A 66 13.78 6.16 8.27
CA GLY A 66 12.89 6.30 7.13
C GLY A 66 13.16 5.31 6.00
N ALA A 67 14.41 4.89 5.80
CA ALA A 67 14.72 3.82 4.86
C ALA A 67 14.17 2.48 5.35
N HIS A 68 14.32 2.19 6.65
CA HIS A 68 13.86 0.94 7.23
C HIS A 68 12.32 0.81 7.22
N THR A 69 11.59 1.89 7.45
CA THR A 69 10.11 1.86 7.36
C THR A 69 9.61 1.62 5.94
N ARG A 70 10.34 2.06 4.91
CA ARG A 70 10.01 1.79 3.50
C ARG A 70 10.25 0.32 3.10
N LEU A 71 11.14 -0.38 3.80
CA LEU A 71 11.41 -1.81 3.55
C LEU A 71 10.34 -2.73 4.12
N ARG A 72 9.45 -2.24 4.98
CA ARG A 72 8.26 -3.00 5.39
C ARG A 72 7.41 -3.25 4.16
N SER A 73 7.24 -4.52 3.77
CA SER A 73 6.30 -4.91 2.73
C SER A 73 4.93 -4.34 3.08
N ARG A 74 4.45 -3.36 2.30
CA ARG A 74 3.10 -2.83 2.48
C ARG A 74 2.16 -4.01 2.38
N ALA A 75 1.39 -4.28 3.43
CA ALA A 75 0.35 -5.31 3.38
C ALA A 75 -0.49 -5.03 2.12
N SER A 76 -0.62 -6.03 1.25
CA SER A 76 -1.45 -5.88 0.06
C SER A 76 -2.85 -5.50 0.54
N ARG A 77 -3.38 -4.37 0.06
CA ARG A 77 -4.75 -3.96 0.38
C ARG A 77 -5.81 -4.96 -0.07
N HIS A 78 -5.42 -5.81 -1.01
CA HIS A 78 -6.28 -6.80 -1.66
C HIS A 78 -5.75 -8.19 -1.31
N ALA A 79 -6.55 -8.98 -0.60
CA ALA A 79 -6.17 -10.32 -0.15
C ALA A 79 -5.71 -11.21 -1.31
N ASN A 80 -6.28 -11.01 -2.51
CA ASN A 80 -5.98 -11.83 -3.66
C ASN A 80 -5.00 -11.18 -4.66
N ALA A 81 -4.34 -10.05 -4.37
CA ALA A 81 -3.53 -9.33 -5.38
C ALA A 81 -2.55 -10.21 -6.18
N ASN A 82 -1.91 -11.19 -5.53
CA ASN A 82 -0.90 -12.07 -6.12
C ASN A 82 -1.40 -13.48 -6.44
N GLN A 83 -2.69 -13.77 -6.22
CA GLN A 83 -3.24 -15.09 -6.53
C GLN A 83 -3.32 -15.30 -8.06
N PRO A 84 -3.12 -16.50 -8.59
CA PRO A 84 -3.33 -16.77 -10.01
C PRO A 84 -4.80 -16.52 -10.39
N TRP A 85 -5.04 -16.22 -11.66
CA TRP A 85 -6.40 -16.19 -12.20
C TRP A 85 -6.76 -17.61 -12.64
N THR A 86 -7.82 -18.16 -12.05
CA THR A 86 -8.37 -19.47 -12.42
C THR A 86 -9.47 -19.30 -13.45
N GLU A 87 -9.83 -20.38 -14.15
CA GLU A 87 -10.94 -20.40 -15.09
C GLU A 87 -12.28 -20.04 -14.42
N SER A 88 -12.47 -20.45 -13.16
CA SER A 88 -13.66 -20.08 -12.38
C SER A 88 -13.76 -18.57 -12.15
N LEU A 89 -12.64 -17.92 -11.76
CA LEU A 89 -12.58 -16.47 -11.57
C LEU A 89 -12.77 -15.71 -12.88
N ASP A 90 -12.25 -16.24 -13.98
CA ASP A 90 -12.46 -15.68 -15.31
C ASP A 90 -13.92 -15.75 -15.75
N THR A 91 -14.57 -16.88 -15.49
CA THR A 91 -15.98 -17.10 -15.81
C THR A 91 -16.88 -16.18 -14.97
N GLU A 92 -16.59 -16.05 -13.68
CA GLU A 92 -17.28 -15.13 -12.79
C GLU A 92 -17.12 -13.68 -13.27
N LEU A 93 -15.89 -13.24 -13.51
CA LEU A 93 -15.60 -11.88 -13.99
C LEU A 93 -16.32 -11.58 -15.31
N ARG A 94 -16.27 -12.52 -16.27
CA ARG A 94 -16.93 -12.37 -17.57
C ARG A 94 -18.46 -12.32 -17.43
N THR A 95 -19.03 -13.21 -16.63
CA THR A 95 -20.48 -13.29 -16.41
C THR A 95 -21.00 -12.00 -15.79
N THR A 96 -20.34 -11.53 -14.73
CA THR A 96 -20.73 -10.28 -14.06
C THR A 96 -20.56 -9.08 -14.98
N TRP A 97 -19.49 -9.02 -15.78
CA TRP A 97 -19.28 -7.91 -16.71
C TRP A 97 -20.31 -7.85 -17.83
N LEU A 98 -20.71 -9.00 -18.38
CA LEU A 98 -21.66 -9.09 -19.48
C LEU A 98 -23.12 -8.99 -19.04
N THR A 99 -23.39 -9.03 -17.74
CA THR A 99 -24.74 -8.81 -17.21
C THR A 99 -25.15 -7.35 -17.46
N PRO A 100 -26.31 -7.10 -18.10
CA PRO A 100 -26.76 -5.75 -18.41
C PRO A 100 -26.82 -4.87 -17.16
N THR A 101 -26.20 -3.69 -17.23
CA THR A 101 -26.17 -2.71 -16.15
C THR A 101 -26.02 -1.31 -16.71
N ASP A 102 -26.64 -0.33 -16.04
CA ASP A 102 -26.48 1.09 -16.36
C ASP A 102 -25.26 1.72 -15.67
N ALA A 103 -24.52 0.94 -14.86
CA ALA A 103 -23.35 1.43 -14.15
C ALA A 103 -22.21 1.78 -15.13
N PRO A 104 -21.54 2.95 -14.98
CA PRO A 104 -20.36 3.27 -15.76
C PRO A 104 -19.21 2.27 -15.52
N SER A 105 -18.41 1.97 -16.56
CA SER A 105 -17.27 1.04 -16.47
C SER A 105 -16.37 1.26 -15.24
N PRO A 106 -15.90 2.49 -14.93
CA PRO A 106 -15.03 2.71 -13.76
C PRO A 106 -15.69 2.38 -12.42
N THR A 107 -17.01 2.42 -12.33
CA THR A 107 -17.77 2.07 -11.13
C THR A 107 -17.88 0.56 -11.00
N LEU A 108 -18.23 -0.14 -12.10
CA LEU A 108 -18.33 -1.60 -12.10
C LEU A 108 -16.97 -2.27 -11.87
N ILE A 109 -15.90 -1.75 -12.47
CA ILE A 109 -14.53 -2.23 -12.22
C ILE A 109 -14.15 -2.12 -10.74
N ARG A 110 -14.56 -1.04 -10.06
CA ARG A 110 -14.30 -0.87 -8.63
C ARG A 110 -15.10 -1.85 -7.78
N SER A 111 -16.38 -2.07 -8.09
CA SER A 111 -17.19 -3.10 -7.42
C SER A 111 -16.54 -4.48 -7.55
N LEU A 112 -16.21 -4.89 -8.78
CA LEU A 112 -15.54 -6.17 -9.05
C LEU A 112 -14.18 -6.29 -8.35
N ALA A 113 -13.42 -5.19 -8.26
CA ALA A 113 -12.15 -5.15 -7.56
C ALA A 113 -12.33 -5.39 -6.05
N ASP A 114 -13.36 -4.81 -5.45
CA ASP A 114 -13.68 -4.99 -4.04
C ASP A 114 -14.19 -6.42 -3.78
N ASP A 115 -15.13 -6.92 -4.60
CA ASP A 115 -15.73 -8.25 -4.45
C ASP A 115 -14.68 -9.36 -4.61
N MET A 116 -13.85 -9.29 -5.65
CA MET A 116 -12.83 -10.29 -5.95
C MET A 116 -11.53 -10.08 -5.13
N GLN A 117 -11.46 -9.02 -4.32
CA GLN A 117 -10.27 -8.62 -3.58
C GLN A 117 -9.04 -8.49 -4.49
N ARG A 118 -9.17 -7.73 -5.58
CA ARG A 118 -8.13 -7.42 -6.58
C ARG A 118 -8.04 -5.92 -6.79
N SER A 119 -6.95 -5.45 -7.40
CA SER A 119 -6.88 -4.03 -7.78
C SER A 119 -7.78 -3.74 -9.00
N PRO A 120 -8.34 -2.52 -9.11
CA PRO A 120 -9.09 -2.09 -10.31
C PRO A 120 -8.30 -2.26 -11.61
N THR A 121 -6.99 -2.00 -11.57
CA THR A 121 -6.09 -2.21 -12.71
C THR A 121 -6.00 -3.68 -13.11
N ALA A 122 -5.93 -4.60 -12.14
CA ALA A 122 -5.91 -6.03 -12.42
C ALA A 122 -7.22 -6.52 -13.03
N ILE A 123 -8.36 -6.04 -12.54
CA ILE A 123 -9.69 -6.31 -13.11
C ILE A 123 -9.75 -5.82 -14.56
N ARG A 124 -9.42 -4.54 -14.80
CA ARG A 124 -9.44 -3.95 -16.15
C ARG A 124 -8.56 -4.71 -17.14
N ALA A 125 -7.34 -5.06 -16.73
CA ALA A 125 -6.43 -5.83 -17.56
C ALA A 125 -6.94 -7.26 -17.83
N ARG A 126 -7.64 -7.86 -16.86
CA ARG A 126 -8.18 -9.21 -17.00
C ARG A 126 -9.40 -9.25 -17.92
N LEU A 127 -10.28 -8.23 -17.90
CA LEU A 127 -11.44 -8.12 -18.79
C LEU A 127 -11.07 -8.33 -20.26
N ALA A 128 -10.04 -7.63 -20.74
CA ALA A 128 -9.57 -7.80 -22.12
C ALA A 128 -9.09 -9.24 -22.42
N ARG A 129 -8.46 -9.91 -21.44
CA ARG A 129 -7.98 -11.29 -21.58
C ARG A 129 -9.10 -12.33 -21.59
N VAL A 130 -10.24 -12.03 -20.96
CA VAL A 130 -11.45 -12.87 -20.98
C VAL A 130 -12.44 -12.46 -22.07
N GLY A 131 -12.01 -11.61 -23.02
CA GLY A 131 -12.80 -11.23 -24.18
C GLY A 131 -13.92 -10.23 -23.87
N CYS A 132 -13.79 -9.44 -22.82
CA CYS A 132 -14.72 -8.37 -22.46
C CYS A 132 -14.11 -7.00 -22.78
N ASP A 133 -14.94 -6.07 -23.24
CA ASP A 133 -14.52 -4.69 -23.47
C ASP A 133 -14.39 -3.95 -22.14
N PRO A 134 -13.18 -3.52 -21.73
CA PRO A 134 -12.98 -2.88 -20.43
C PRO A 134 -13.59 -1.47 -20.33
N ASP A 135 -13.98 -0.86 -21.44
CA ASP A 135 -14.51 0.51 -21.48
C ASP A 135 -16.04 0.56 -21.52
N VAL A 136 -16.69 -0.55 -21.89
CA VAL A 136 -18.16 -0.62 -22.03
C VAL A 136 -18.69 -1.88 -21.34
N PRO A 137 -19.38 -1.75 -20.18
CA PRO A 137 -20.05 -2.86 -19.51
C PRO A 137 -21.09 -3.52 -20.42
N GLY A 138 -21.31 -4.82 -20.24
CA GLY A 138 -22.25 -5.59 -21.07
C GLY A 138 -21.70 -5.95 -22.46
N ARG A 139 -20.50 -5.48 -22.83
CA ARG A 139 -19.96 -5.65 -24.19
C ARG A 139 -18.78 -6.61 -24.25
N GLU A 140 -18.81 -7.49 -25.25
CA GLU A 140 -17.67 -8.31 -25.64
C GLU A 140 -16.61 -7.50 -26.37
N LEU A 141 -15.35 -7.91 -26.23
CA LEU A 141 -14.25 -7.27 -26.93
C LEU A 141 -14.35 -7.55 -28.45
N SER A 142 -14.31 -6.51 -29.26
CA SER A 142 -14.31 -6.67 -30.71
C SER A 142 -13.04 -7.37 -31.21
N ALA A 143 -13.12 -8.09 -32.33
CA ALA A 143 -11.97 -8.77 -32.93
C ALA A 143 -10.79 -7.81 -33.20
N THR A 144 -11.09 -6.60 -33.68
CA THR A 144 -10.08 -5.55 -33.91
C THR A 144 -9.42 -5.10 -32.61
N ALA A 145 -10.20 -4.89 -31.54
CA ALA A 145 -9.66 -4.49 -30.25
C ALA A 145 -8.85 -5.62 -29.58
N ALA A 146 -9.25 -6.88 -29.79
CA ALA A 146 -8.51 -8.05 -29.30
C ALA A 146 -7.10 -8.11 -29.89
N VAL A 147 -6.95 -7.83 -31.19
CA VAL A 147 -5.62 -7.76 -31.85
C VAL A 147 -4.75 -6.65 -31.25
N LEU A 148 -5.32 -5.46 -31.03
CA LEU A 148 -4.58 -4.32 -30.46
C LEU A 148 -4.15 -4.53 -29.00
N LEU A 149 -4.95 -5.27 -28.22
CA LEU A 149 -4.68 -5.54 -26.81
C LEU A 149 -3.87 -6.83 -26.57
N GLY A 150 -3.39 -7.48 -27.63
CA GLY A 150 -2.59 -8.71 -27.55
C GLY A 150 -3.38 -9.95 -27.12
N GLY A 151 -4.71 -9.93 -27.28
CA GLY A 151 -5.56 -11.08 -27.05
C GLY A 151 -5.34 -12.13 -28.13
N LYS A 152 -5.02 -13.37 -27.74
CA LYS A 152 -5.05 -14.50 -28.67
C LYS A 152 -6.47 -14.60 -29.23
N SER A 153 -6.62 -14.36 -30.53
CA SER A 153 -7.89 -14.53 -31.23
C SER A 153 -8.38 -15.97 -31.03
N GLY A 154 -9.37 -16.17 -30.17
CA GLY A 154 -10.10 -17.43 -30.07
C GLY A 154 -10.95 -17.59 -31.33
N ALA A 155 -10.37 -18.15 -32.39
CA ALA A 155 -11.10 -18.54 -33.58
C ALA A 155 -12.05 -19.70 -33.26
N THR A 156 -13.34 -19.38 -33.29
CA THR A 156 -14.48 -20.17 -33.75
C THR A 156 -14.23 -21.65 -34.09
N GLN A 157 -14.99 -22.54 -33.47
CA GLN A 157 -15.58 -23.69 -34.17
C GLN A 157 -16.93 -24.08 -33.55
N GLY A 158 -17.99 -23.45 -34.08
CA GLY A 158 -19.28 -24.12 -34.23
C GLY A 158 -19.37 -24.60 -35.67
N LYS A 159 -19.62 -25.89 -35.86
CA LYS A 159 -20.16 -26.41 -37.12
C LYS A 159 -21.05 -27.60 -36.82
N THR A 160 -22.34 -27.38 -37.11
CA THR A 160 -23.40 -28.29 -37.61
C THR A 160 -23.33 -29.75 -37.22
#